data_AF-A0A2D3D8C9-F1
#
_entry.id   AF-A0A2D3D8C9-F1
#
_cell.length_a   1.000
_cell.length_b   1.000
_cell.length_c   1.000
_cell.angle_alpha   90.00
_cell.angle_beta   90.00
_cell.angle_gamma   90.00
#
_symmetry.space_group_name_H-M   'P 1'
#
loop_
_entity.id
_entity.type
_entity.pdbx_description
1 polymer ?
#
loop_
_entity_poly.entity_id
_entity_poly.type
_entity_poly.pdbx_seq_one_letter_code
_entity_poly.pdbx_strand_id
1 'polypeptide(L)' 'MTPPAPPIRLTPTVASDPDTPIEVLWHIARHAPHLRKWVIVNRSADANLLEYISQQGGPGVRETLQMLFDSVDRARA' A
#
# COMPACT_ATOMS: atom_id res chain seq x y z
N MET A 1 5.85 18.78 18.17
CA MET A 1 4.66 18.24 17.48
C MET A 1 3.96 17.30 18.43
N THR A 2 2.66 17.43 18.65
CA THR A 2 1.88 16.54 19.54
C THR A 2 1.57 15.24 18.78
N PRO A 3 1.84 14.06 19.37
CA PRO A 3 1.54 12.79 18.70
C PRO A 3 0.03 12.66 18.45
N PRO A 4 -0.39 11.99 17.35
CA PRO A 4 -1.80 11.80 17.04
C PRO A 4 -2.52 11.02 18.16
N ALA A 5 -3.77 11.40 18.44
CA ALA A 5 -4.57 10.76 19.48
C ALA A 5 -4.88 9.29 19.11
N PRO A 6 -4.76 8.33 20.06
CA PRO A 6 -5.11 6.93 19.81
C PRO A 6 -6.61 6.73 19.54
N PRO A 7 -6.99 5.70 18.76
CA PRO A 7 -6.12 4.83 17.97
C PRO A 7 -5.71 5.48 16.64
N ILE A 8 -4.51 5.15 16.15
CA ILE A 8 -4.03 5.57 14.84
C ILE A 8 -5.07 5.15 13.78
N ARG A 9 -5.64 6.15 13.10
CA ARG A 9 -6.58 5.91 12.00
C ARG A 9 -5.80 5.35 10.80
N LEU A 10 -6.25 4.24 10.24
CA LEU A 10 -5.76 3.78 8.94
C LEU A 10 -6.22 4.78 7.87
N THR A 11 -5.26 5.36 7.14
CA THR A 11 -5.50 6.38 6.13
C THR A 11 -4.65 6.11 4.90
N PRO A 12 -4.96 6.72 3.73
CA PRO A 12 -4.07 6.69 2.58
C PRO A 12 -2.64 7.09 2.91
N THR A 13 -2.46 8.16 3.71
CA THR A 13 -1.15 8.66 4.12
C THR A 13 -0.37 7.60 4.89
N VAL A 14 -0.99 6.96 5.90
CA VAL A 14 -0.36 5.84 6.62
C VAL A 14 -0.05 4.68 5.68
N ALA A 15 -0.98 4.32 4.79
CA ALA A 15 -0.80 3.19 3.88
C ALA A 15 0.36 3.39 2.88
N SER A 16 0.66 4.63 2.50
CA SER A 16 1.73 4.97 1.54
C SER A 16 3.05 5.43 2.19
N ASP A 17 3.07 5.69 3.49
CA ASP A 17 4.24 6.18 4.22
C ASP A 17 5.32 5.09 4.30
N PRO A 18 6.56 5.32 3.81
CA PRO A 18 7.64 4.34 3.88
C PRO A 18 8.03 3.96 5.31
N ASP A 19 7.74 4.80 6.32
CA ASP A 19 8.04 4.49 7.71
C ASP A 19 6.93 3.63 8.37
N THR A 20 5.84 3.34 7.66
CA THR A 20 4.78 2.45 8.15
C THR A 20 5.29 1.02 8.27
N PRO A 21 5.23 0.41 9.47
CA PRO A 21 5.72 -0.95 9.68
C PRO A 21 5.00 -1.99 8.83
N ILE A 22 5.73 -3.02 8.41
CA ILE A 22 5.22 -4.07 7.51
C ILE A 22 3.98 -4.79 8.08
N GLU A 23 3.91 -4.99 9.39
CA GLU A 23 2.76 -5.60 10.06
C GLU A 23 1.49 -4.73 9.96
N VAL A 24 1.65 -3.41 9.96
CA VAL A 24 0.54 -2.47 9.76
C VAL A 24 0.08 -2.51 8.30
N LEU A 25 1.00 -2.62 7.34
CA LEU A 25 0.66 -2.78 5.93
C LEU A 25 -0.11 -4.09 5.68
N TRP A 26 0.30 -5.20 6.31
CA TRP A 26 -0.46 -6.45 6.29
C TRP A 26 -1.85 -6.32 6.92
N HIS A 27 -1.96 -5.59 8.03
CA HIS A 27 -3.25 -5.30 8.66
C HIS A 27 -4.17 -4.51 7.71
N ILE A 28 -3.65 -3.46 7.06
CA ILE A 28 -4.38 -2.69 6.05
C ILE A 28 -4.84 -3.59 4.89
N ALA A 29 -3.95 -4.44 4.37
CA ALA A 29 -4.27 -5.31 3.24
C ALA A 29 -5.39 -6.32 3.57
N ARG A 30 -5.47 -6.79 4.82
CA ARG A 30 -6.50 -7.75 5.27
C ARG A 30 -7.82 -7.07 5.63
N HIS A 31 -7.78 -5.89 6.26
CA HIS A 31 -8.95 -5.31 6.93
C HIS A 31 -9.48 -4.02 6.29
N ALA A 32 -8.72 -3.38 5.38
CA ALA A 32 -9.13 -2.15 4.72
C ALA A 32 -8.95 -2.23 3.19
N PRO A 33 -9.82 -2.95 2.46
CA PRO A 33 -9.70 -3.15 1.01
C PRO A 33 -9.59 -1.86 0.18
N HIS A 34 -10.27 -0.79 0.61
CA HIS A 34 -10.25 0.53 -0.01
C HIS A 34 -8.89 1.25 0.08
N LEU A 35 -7.99 0.78 0.95
CA LEU A 35 -6.64 1.33 1.13
C LEU A 35 -5.55 0.54 0.40
N ARG A 36 -5.83 -0.66 -0.11
CA ARG A 36 -4.82 -1.54 -0.74
C ARG A 36 -4.03 -0.86 -1.86
N LYS A 37 -4.68 -0.03 -2.67
CA LYS A 37 -4.01 0.73 -3.74
C LYS A 37 -2.91 1.67 -3.23
N TRP A 38 -3.04 2.18 -2.01
CA TRP A 38 -2.01 3.03 -1.39
C TRP A 38 -0.85 2.22 -0.84
N VAL A 39 -1.10 0.97 -0.42
CA VAL A 39 -0.04 0.04 -0.03
C VAL A 39 0.83 -0.34 -1.23
N ILE A 40 0.26 -0.43 -2.43
CA ILE A 40 1.02 -0.75 -3.66
C ILE A 40 2.14 0.27 -3.94
N VAL A 41 1.92 1.55 -3.62
CA VAL A 41 2.92 2.61 -3.82
C VAL A 41 3.82 2.81 -2.60
N ASN A 42 3.66 2.01 -1.54
CA ASN A 42 4.49 2.07 -0.36
C ASN A 42 5.84 1.37 -0.62
N ARG A 43 6.95 2.09 -0.47
CA ARG A 43 8.30 1.56 -0.73
C ARG A 43 8.75 0.48 0.26
N SER A 44 8.07 0.36 1.40
CA SER A 44 8.32 -0.68 2.40
C SER A 44 7.45 -1.92 2.21
N ALA A 45 6.52 -1.91 1.25
CA ALA A 45 5.74 -3.09 0.90
C ALA A 45 6.64 -4.11 0.17
N ASP A 46 6.75 -5.31 0.72
CA ASP A 46 7.52 -6.39 0.13
C ASP A 46 6.75 -7.15 -0.96
N ALA A 47 7.45 -8.03 -1.68
CA ALA A 47 6.88 -8.81 -2.77
C ALA A 47 5.70 -9.70 -2.33
N ASN A 48 5.77 -10.31 -1.15
CA ASN A 48 4.73 -11.20 -0.65
C ASN A 48 3.42 -10.43 -0.38
N LEU A 49 3.54 -9.22 0.17
CA LEU A 49 2.41 -8.34 0.41
C LEU A 49 1.78 -7.84 -0.89
N LEU A 50 2.60 -7.43 -1.86
CA LEU A 50 2.11 -6.99 -3.17
C LEU A 50 1.43 -8.12 -3.94
N GLU A 51 1.99 -9.33 -3.89
CA GLU A 51 1.37 -10.53 -4.47
C GLU A 51 0.01 -10.80 -3.82
N TYR A 52 -0.06 -10.81 -2.49
CA TYR A 52 -1.32 -10.96 -1.78
C TYR A 52 -2.36 -9.91 -2.22
N ILE A 53 -1.98 -8.64 -2.30
CA ILE A 53 -2.88 -7.57 -2.75
C ILE A 53 -3.36 -7.80 -4.19
N SER A 54 -2.47 -8.24 -5.09
CA SER A 54 -2.81 -8.53 -6.48
C SER A 54 -3.88 -9.63 -6.60
N GLN A 55 -3.79 -10.66 -5.75
CA GLN A 55 -4.75 -11.76 -5.71
C GLN A 55 -6.08 -11.34 -5.07
N GLN A 56 -6.04 -10.57 -3.98
CA GLN A 56 -7.25 -10.14 -3.28
C GLN A 56 -8.00 -9.00 -3.96
N GLY A 57 -7.32 -8.25 -4.84
CA GLY A 57 -7.88 -7.09 -5.53
C GLY A 57 -8.34 -5.98 -4.57
N GLY A 58 -9.27 -5.15 -5.03
CA GLY A 58 -9.83 -4.02 -4.28
C GLY A 58 -10.00 -2.78 -5.17
N PRO A 59 -10.72 -1.75 -4.68
CA PRO A 59 -10.92 -0.54 -5.46
C PRO A 59 -9.60 0.12 -5.89
N GLY A 60 -9.37 0.22 -7.20
CA GLY A 60 -8.18 0.85 -7.78
C GLY A 60 -6.90 0.00 -7.79
N VAL A 61 -6.93 -1.25 -7.29
CA VAL A 61 -5.72 -2.10 -7.19
C VAL A 61 -5.13 -2.41 -8.56
N ARG A 62 -5.96 -2.78 -9.54
CA ARG A 62 -5.52 -3.15 -10.89
C ARG A 62 -4.89 -1.96 -11.59
N GLU A 63 -5.56 -0.81 -11.53
CA GLU A 63 -5.12 0.43 -12.16
C GLU A 63 -3.81 0.90 -11.56
N THR A 64 -3.66 0.85 -10.24
CA THR A 64 -2.42 1.25 -9.57
C THR A 64 -1.26 0.29 -9.85
N LEU A 65 -1.49 -1.03 -9.90
CA LEU A 65 -0.45 -1.99 -10.31
C LEU A 65 0.02 -1.72 -11.75
N GLN A 66 -0.90 -1.46 -12.67
CA GLN A 66 -0.54 -1.12 -14.05
C GLN A 66 0.34 0.14 -14.10
N MET A 67 -0.05 1.21 -13.40
CA MET A 67 0.75 2.44 -13.33
C MET A 67 2.15 2.20 -12.75
N LEU A 68 2.25 1.34 -11.73
CA LEU A 68 3.53 0.95 -11.14
C LEU A 68 4.41 0.22 -12.16
N PHE A 69 3.87 -0.78 -12.86
CA PHE A 69 4.61 -1.51 -13.89
C PHE A 69 5.06 -0.59 -15.03
N ASP A 70 4.16 0.26 -15.55
CA ASP A 70 4.52 1.23 -16.58
C ASP A 70 5.64 2.17 -16.12
N SER A 71 5.65 2.54 -14.83
CA SER A 71 6.72 3.36 -14.24
C SER A 71 8.05 2.62 -14.13
N VAL A 72 8.02 1.34 -13.78
CA VAL A 72 9.22 0.49 -13.69
C VAL A 72 9.80 0.24 -15.07
N ASP A 73 8.96 -0.02 -16.07
CA ASP A 73 9.41 -0.23 -17.45
C ASP A 73 10.04 1.04 -18.03
N ARG A 74 9.45 2.21 -17.77
CA ARG A 74 10.06 3.50 -18.14
C ARG A 74 11.38 3.76 -17.44
N ALA A 75 11.56 3.33 -16.20
CA ALA A 75 12.82 3.51 -15.45
C ALA A 75 13.94 2.57 -15.94
N ARG A 76 13.60 1.54 -16.72
CA ARG A 76 14.54 0.56 -17.27
C ARG A 76 14.95 0.84 -18.72
N ALA A 77 14.22 1.72 -19.40
CA ALA A 77 14.49 2.17 -20.78
C ALA A 77 15.54 3.29 -20.80
#